data_AF-A0A3C1DQP5-F1
#
_entry.id   AF-A0A3C1DQP5-F1
#
_cell.length_a   1.000
_cell.length_b   1.000
_cell.length_c   1.000
_cell.angle_alpha   90.00
_cell.angle_beta   90.00
_cell.angle_gamma   90.00
#
_symmetry.space_group_name_H-M   'P 1'
#
loop_
_entity.id
_entity.type
_entity.pdbx_description
1 polymer ?
#
loop_
_entity_poly.entity_id
_entity_poly.type
_entity_poly.pdbx_seq_one_letter_code
_entity_poly.pdbx_strand_id
1 'polypeptide(L)'
;MAAVSGVVATALLCLTGCGGSTDSAASAPADTPTESAPQAPPAPSSPGSALAALDQLTVRGRAATTGYTRSQFGPAWTDVDRNGCDTRDDILRRDLTALSTRPGTSGCVITAGTLADPYTGTTLIYVRGSRN
;
A
#
# COMPACT_ATOMS: atom_id res chain seq x y z
N MET A 1 52.56 30.39 -5.30
CA MET A 1 53.51 30.23 -4.18
C MET A 1 52.85 30.71 -2.91
N ALA A 2 53.16 30.06 -1.79
CA ALA A 2 52.71 30.29 -0.41
C ALA A 2 51.42 29.58 0.04
N ALA A 3 51.63 28.40 0.63
CA ALA A 3 50.76 27.68 1.54
C ALA A 3 50.90 28.24 2.97
N VAL A 4 49.87 28.11 3.81
CA VAL A 4 50.01 28.09 5.28
C VAL A 4 49.00 27.11 5.88
N SER A 5 49.53 26.09 6.56
CA SER A 5 48.85 25.05 7.33
C SER A 5 48.35 25.55 8.69
N GLY A 6 47.33 24.90 9.26
CA GLY A 6 47.01 24.97 10.68
C GLY A 6 45.92 23.98 11.09
N VAL A 7 46.34 22.83 11.66
CA VAL A 7 45.49 21.87 12.37
C VAL A 7 45.97 21.80 13.82
N VAL A 8 45.04 21.65 14.76
CA VAL A 8 45.06 20.77 15.96
C VAL A 8 44.22 21.43 17.07
N ALA A 9 43.14 20.75 17.47
CA ALA A 9 42.58 20.87 18.82
C ALA A 9 41.81 19.59 19.16
N THR A 10 42.46 18.69 19.89
CA THR A 10 41.84 17.57 20.61
C THR A 10 41.48 18.04 22.02
N ALA A 11 40.24 17.81 22.45
CA ALA A 11 39.84 17.93 23.86
C ALA A 11 39.11 16.64 24.29
N LEU A 12 39.80 15.87 25.13
CA LEU A 12 39.33 14.66 25.79
C LEU A 12 38.72 15.08 27.14
N LEU A 13 37.45 14.76 27.40
CA LEU A 13 36.82 14.98 28.70
C LEU A 13 36.28 13.64 29.24
N CYS A 14 37.00 13.05 30.19
CA CYS A 14 36.54 11.92 30.99
C CYS A 14 35.87 12.43 32.26
N LEU A 15 34.59 12.14 32.48
CA LEU A 15 34.00 12.17 33.81
C LEU A 15 33.46 10.77 34.17
N THR A 16 34.07 10.19 35.19
CA THR A 16 33.62 9.00 35.91
C THR A 16 32.48 9.37 36.86
N GLY A 17 31.45 8.51 36.93
CA GLY A 17 30.41 8.53 37.96
C GLY A 17 29.74 7.15 38.04
N CYS A 18 29.83 6.52 39.21
CA CYS A 18 29.40 5.15 39.47
C CYS A 18 28.35 5.15 40.60
N GLY A 19 27.28 4.35 40.46
CA GLY A 19 26.49 3.82 41.58
C GLY A 19 25.04 4.32 41.72
N GLY A 20 24.08 3.37 41.70
CA GLY A 20 22.70 3.57 42.18
C GLY A 20 21.68 2.64 41.54
N SER A 21 21.40 1.51 42.18
CA SER A 21 20.50 0.44 41.74
C SER A 21 19.00 0.73 41.96
N THR A 22 18.19 -0.07 41.24
CA THR A 22 16.78 -0.48 41.45
C THR A 22 15.67 0.53 41.20
N ASP A 23 14.97 0.33 40.08
CA ASP A 23 13.51 0.24 40.15
C ASP A 23 12.97 -0.86 39.23
N SER A 24 11.97 -1.56 39.76
CA SER A 24 11.35 -2.77 39.25
C SER A 24 10.41 -2.52 38.06
N ALA A 25 10.45 -3.47 37.13
CA ALA A 25 9.38 -3.96 36.26
C ALA A 25 8.22 -3.02 35.87
N ALA A 26 8.14 -2.72 34.57
CA ALA A 26 6.87 -2.82 33.84
C ALA A 26 7.12 -3.69 32.61
N SER A 27 6.83 -4.98 32.74
CA SER A 27 6.71 -5.89 31.60
C SER A 27 5.58 -5.37 30.71
N ALA A 28 5.93 -4.79 29.57
CA ALA A 28 4.99 -4.70 28.47
C ALA A 28 4.71 -6.14 27.99
N PRO A 29 3.45 -6.56 27.78
CA PRO A 29 3.22 -7.77 27.01
C PRO A 29 3.82 -7.49 25.63
N ALA A 30 4.85 -8.25 25.28
CA ALA A 30 5.23 -8.39 23.89
C ALA A 30 4.03 -9.03 23.19
N ASP A 31 3.26 -8.24 22.45
CA ASP A 31 2.42 -8.77 21.37
C ASP A 31 3.39 -9.39 20.35
N THR A 32 3.78 -10.63 20.60
CA THR A 32 4.33 -11.48 19.57
C THR A 32 3.30 -11.51 18.46
N PRO A 33 3.69 -11.23 17.19
CA PRO A 33 2.84 -11.58 16.07
C PRO A 33 2.52 -13.06 16.26
N THR A 34 1.25 -13.39 16.47
CA THR A 34 0.83 -14.78 16.33
C THR A 34 1.12 -15.12 14.88
N GLU A 35 2.24 -15.80 14.67
CA GLU A 35 2.61 -16.39 13.41
C GLU A 35 1.41 -17.20 12.94
N SER A 36 0.78 -16.71 11.87
CA SER A 36 -0.37 -17.37 11.28
C SER A 36 0.10 -18.78 10.91
N ALA A 37 -0.39 -19.78 11.65
CA ALA A 37 -0.02 -21.16 11.45
C ALA A 37 -0.13 -21.50 9.95
N PRO A 38 0.77 -22.34 9.40
CA PRO A 38 0.71 -22.76 8.02
C PRO A 38 -0.71 -23.25 7.71
N GLN A 39 -1.43 -22.53 6.86
CA GLN A 39 -2.73 -22.99 6.41
C GLN A 39 -2.50 -24.29 5.64
N ALA A 40 -3.23 -25.34 6.03
CA ALA A 40 -3.23 -26.58 5.27
C ALA A 40 -3.53 -26.26 3.81
N PRO A 41 -2.86 -26.93 2.85
CA PRO A 41 -3.14 -26.74 1.44
C PRO A 41 -4.65 -26.88 1.19
N PRO A 42 -5.24 -26.03 0.33
CA PRO A 42 -6.65 -26.18 0.00
C PRO A 42 -6.89 -27.61 -0.51
N ALA A 43 -7.99 -28.22 -0.06
CA ALA A 43 -8.39 -29.53 -0.55
C ALA A 43 -8.50 -29.51 -2.09
N PRO A 44 -8.15 -30.61 -2.78
CA PRO A 44 -8.27 -30.68 -4.21
C PRO A 44 -9.71 -30.37 -4.62
N SER A 45 -9.88 -29.49 -5.59
CA SER A 45 -11.19 -29.17 -6.15
C SER A 45 -11.82 -30.42 -6.75
N SER A 46 -13.12 -30.62 -6.53
CA SER A 46 -13.86 -31.69 -7.20
C SER A 46 -13.70 -31.57 -8.73
N PRO A 47 -13.57 -32.69 -9.45
CA PRO A 47 -13.50 -32.67 -10.90
C PRO A 47 -14.75 -31.99 -11.49
N GLY A 48 -14.57 -31.08 -12.44
CA GLY A 48 -15.67 -30.36 -13.08
C GLY A 48 -15.21 -29.10 -13.82
N SER A 49 -16.10 -28.51 -14.61
CA SER A 49 -15.84 -27.20 -15.22
C SER A 49 -16.10 -26.08 -14.21
N ALA A 50 -15.37 -24.96 -14.35
CA ALA A 50 -15.65 -23.76 -13.57
C ALA A 50 -17.10 -23.26 -13.75
N LEU A 51 -17.68 -23.47 -14.94
CA LEU A 51 -19.09 -23.16 -15.22
C LEU A 51 -20.04 -24.03 -14.38
N ALA A 52 -19.82 -25.35 -14.34
CA ALA A 52 -20.65 -26.23 -13.52
C ALA A 52 -20.55 -25.91 -12.03
N ALA A 53 -19.37 -25.49 -11.54
CA ALA A 53 -19.19 -25.04 -10.17
C ALA A 53 -19.90 -23.70 -9.88
N LEU A 54 -19.87 -22.76 -10.83
CA LEU A 54 -20.59 -21.49 -10.75
C LEU A 54 -22.10 -21.71 -10.65
N ASP A 55 -22.66 -22.66 -11.41
CA ASP A 55 -24.09 -22.99 -11.38
C ASP A 55 -24.57 -23.54 -10.03
N GLN A 56 -23.68 -24.05 -9.19
CA GLN A 56 -24.01 -24.52 -7.84
C GLN A 56 -24.01 -23.39 -6.79
N LEU A 57 -23.48 -22.20 -7.10
CA LEU A 57 -23.41 -21.11 -6.14
C LEU A 57 -24.80 -20.52 -5.90
N THR A 58 -25.26 -20.56 -4.65
CA THR A 58 -26.49 -19.87 -4.25
C THR A 58 -26.29 -18.36 -4.29
N VAL A 59 -27.08 -17.65 -5.11
CA VAL A 59 -27.09 -16.18 -5.14
C VAL A 59 -27.70 -15.67 -3.84
N ARG A 60 -26.90 -15.00 -3.01
CA ARG A 60 -27.36 -14.35 -1.79
C ARG A 60 -27.76 -12.90 -2.09
N GLY A 61 -28.79 -12.43 -1.40
CA GLY A 61 -29.13 -11.00 -1.37
C GLY A 61 -28.04 -10.18 -0.66
N ARG A 62 -28.16 -8.85 -0.71
CA ARG A 62 -27.22 -7.94 -0.03
C ARG A 62 -27.16 -8.25 1.46
N ALA A 63 -25.98 -8.61 1.97
CA ALA A 63 -25.72 -8.75 3.39
C ALA A 63 -25.53 -7.38 4.06
N ALA A 64 -25.76 -7.31 5.37
CA ALA A 64 -25.48 -6.11 6.15
C ALA A 64 -23.97 -5.80 6.13
N THR A 65 -23.62 -4.52 6.01
CA THR A 65 -22.24 -4.03 6.02
C THR A 65 -21.69 -3.91 7.46
N THR A 66 -22.23 -4.71 8.40
CA THR A 66 -21.89 -4.64 9.82
C THR A 66 -20.40 -4.89 10.04
N GLY A 67 -19.74 -4.01 10.80
CA GLY A 67 -18.31 -4.11 11.10
C GLY A 67 -17.37 -3.57 10.02
N TYR A 68 -17.88 -3.22 8.83
CA TYR A 68 -17.08 -2.59 7.79
C TYR A 68 -17.04 -1.06 7.98
N THR A 69 -15.83 -0.50 7.99
CA THR A 69 -15.61 0.92 7.76
C THR A 69 -14.45 1.11 6.79
N ARG A 70 -14.56 2.07 5.86
CA ARG A 70 -13.49 2.30 4.87
C ARG A 70 -12.16 2.69 5.53
N SER A 71 -12.23 3.33 6.69
CA SER A 71 -11.07 3.70 7.51
C SER A 71 -10.22 2.52 7.99
N GLN A 72 -10.75 1.30 8.05
CA GLN A 72 -9.97 0.10 8.38
C GLN A 72 -8.88 -0.21 7.34
N PHE A 73 -8.98 0.34 6.13
CA PHE A 73 -8.06 0.09 5.03
C PHE A 73 -7.07 1.24 4.80
N GLY A 74 -7.01 2.19 5.74
CA GLY A 74 -6.13 3.35 5.66
C GLY A 74 -6.63 4.45 4.71
N PRO A 75 -5.78 5.46 4.45
CA PRO A 75 -6.13 6.56 3.57
C PRO A 75 -6.39 6.06 2.15
N ALA A 76 -7.47 6.57 1.54
CA ALA A 76 -7.79 6.19 0.17
C ALA A 76 -6.66 6.60 -0.78
N TRP A 77 -6.22 5.65 -1.61
CA TRP A 77 -5.22 5.89 -2.65
C TRP A 77 -3.85 6.28 -2.12
N THR A 78 -3.46 5.74 -0.96
CA THR A 78 -2.12 5.93 -0.40
C THR A 78 -1.04 5.57 -1.44
N ASP A 79 -0.03 6.42 -1.61
CA ASP A 79 1.17 6.11 -2.40
C ASP A 79 2.00 5.03 -1.66
N VAL A 80 1.74 3.77 -2.00
CA VAL A 80 2.35 2.61 -1.32
C VAL A 80 3.78 2.35 -1.76
N ASP A 81 4.16 2.70 -2.98
CA ASP A 81 5.51 2.47 -3.54
C ASP A 81 6.42 3.71 -3.37
N ARG A 82 5.87 4.82 -2.91
CA ARG A 82 6.55 6.09 -2.60
C ARG A 82 7.17 6.73 -3.85
N ASN A 83 6.53 6.56 -5.00
CA ASN A 83 6.99 7.13 -6.26
C ASN A 83 6.52 8.60 -6.47
N GLY A 84 5.65 9.12 -5.60
CA GLY A 84 5.10 10.47 -5.65
C GLY A 84 3.72 10.57 -6.31
N CYS A 85 3.18 9.47 -6.82
CA CYS A 85 1.83 9.38 -7.38
C CYS A 85 0.93 8.54 -6.46
N ASP A 86 -0.37 8.84 -6.44
CA ASP A 86 -1.34 8.07 -5.67
C ASP A 86 -1.62 6.74 -6.40
N THR A 87 -1.96 5.65 -5.68
CA THR A 87 -2.17 4.34 -6.32
C THR A 87 -3.20 4.37 -7.45
N ARG A 88 -4.20 5.27 -7.39
CA ARG A 88 -5.19 5.38 -8.47
C ARG A 88 -4.51 5.84 -9.75
N ASP A 89 -3.68 6.86 -9.61
CA ASP A 89 -2.96 7.49 -10.70
C ASP A 89 -1.88 6.58 -11.28
N ASP A 90 -1.27 5.72 -10.47
CA ASP A 90 -0.39 4.63 -10.96
C ASP A 90 -1.15 3.64 -11.84
N ILE A 91 -2.30 3.16 -11.38
CA ILE A 91 -3.11 2.19 -12.13
C ILE A 91 -3.67 2.81 -13.41
N LEU A 92 -4.16 4.06 -13.34
CA LEU A 92 -4.62 4.78 -14.52
C LEU A 92 -3.49 4.95 -15.55
N ARG A 93 -2.26 5.26 -15.11
CA ARG A 93 -1.12 5.36 -16.02
C ARG A 93 -0.74 4.03 -16.65
N ARG A 94 -0.82 2.93 -15.88
CA ARG A 94 -0.50 1.58 -16.36
C ARG A 94 -1.51 1.10 -17.41
N ASP A 95 -2.80 1.31 -17.14
CA ASP A 95 -3.88 0.64 -17.87
C ASP A 95 -4.49 1.49 -19.00
N LEU A 96 -4.41 2.82 -18.90
CA LEU A 96 -4.97 3.67 -19.95
C LEU A 96 -3.95 3.94 -21.07
N THR A 97 -4.50 4.06 -22.27
CA THR A 97 -3.82 4.58 -23.45
C THR A 97 -4.33 5.99 -23.77
N ALA A 98 -3.70 6.69 -24.72
CA ALA A 98 -4.06 8.06 -25.12
C ALA A 98 -4.21 9.01 -23.91
N LEU A 99 -3.24 8.95 -22.99
CA LEU A 99 -3.26 9.63 -21.70
C LEU A 99 -3.21 11.15 -21.82
N SER A 100 -3.96 11.83 -20.96
CA SER A 100 -3.78 13.25 -20.64
C SER A 100 -3.46 13.40 -19.15
N THR A 101 -2.53 14.29 -18.83
CA THR A 101 -2.09 14.55 -17.45
C THR A 101 -2.23 16.02 -17.08
N ARG A 102 -2.39 16.31 -15.79
CA ARG A 102 -2.45 17.69 -15.29
C ARG A 102 -1.04 18.30 -15.32
N PRO A 103 -0.86 19.51 -15.89
CA PRO A 103 0.41 20.22 -15.81
C PRO A 103 0.84 20.48 -14.37
N GLY A 104 2.16 20.47 -14.12
CA GLY A 104 2.74 20.76 -12.81
C GLY A 104 2.64 19.62 -11.79
N THR A 105 2.17 18.43 -12.17
CA THR A 105 2.08 17.26 -11.26
C THR A 105 3.11 16.18 -11.59
N SER A 106 4.17 16.50 -12.34
CA SER A 106 5.16 15.53 -12.81
C SER A 106 4.55 14.30 -13.49
N GLY A 107 3.42 14.51 -14.19
CA GLY A 107 2.66 13.45 -14.86
C GLY A 107 1.79 12.58 -13.93
N CYS A 108 1.82 12.76 -12.60
CA CYS A 108 1.03 11.93 -11.67
C CYS A 108 -0.47 12.02 -11.90
N VAL A 109 -1.04 13.21 -12.01
CA VAL A 109 -2.49 13.34 -12.07
C VAL A 109 -3.00 13.06 -13.48
N ILE A 110 -3.57 11.87 -13.69
CA ILE A 110 -4.21 11.46 -14.95
C ILE A 110 -5.60 12.08 -15.07
N THR A 111 -5.83 12.88 -16.11
CA THR A 111 -7.10 13.59 -16.33
C THR A 111 -7.99 12.93 -17.37
N ALA A 112 -7.42 12.19 -18.33
CA ALA A 112 -8.18 11.44 -19.33
C ALA A 112 -7.36 10.28 -19.92
N GLY A 113 -8.05 9.34 -20.54
CA GLY A 113 -7.45 8.26 -21.33
C GLY A 113 -8.48 7.23 -21.78
N THR A 114 -8.02 6.18 -22.46
CA THR A 114 -8.86 5.13 -23.03
C THR A 114 -8.46 3.78 -22.45
N LEU A 115 -9.43 3.06 -21.88
CA LEU A 115 -9.27 1.70 -21.37
C LEU A 115 -9.88 0.71 -22.36
N ALA A 116 -9.08 -0.22 -22.87
CA ALA A 116 -9.61 -1.44 -23.48
C ALA A 116 -9.92 -2.42 -22.33
N ASP A 117 -11.18 -2.51 -21.91
CA ASP A 117 -11.58 -3.27 -20.73
C ASP A 117 -11.58 -4.78 -21.03
N PRO A 118 -10.66 -5.57 -20.43
CA PRO A 118 -10.56 -7.00 -20.70
C PRO A 118 -11.72 -7.80 -20.10
N TYR A 119 -12.50 -7.22 -19.17
CA TYR A 119 -13.58 -7.93 -18.49
C TYR A 119 -14.90 -7.83 -19.24
N THR A 120 -15.18 -6.68 -19.86
CA THR A 120 -16.40 -6.48 -20.66
C THR A 120 -16.17 -6.59 -22.16
N GLY A 121 -14.92 -6.53 -22.62
CA GLY A 121 -14.57 -6.47 -24.04
C GLY A 121 -14.92 -5.14 -24.71
N THR A 122 -15.26 -4.12 -23.92
CA THR A 122 -15.64 -2.79 -24.41
C THR A 122 -14.51 -1.77 -24.24
N THR A 123 -14.54 -0.72 -25.04
CA THR A 123 -13.63 0.42 -24.89
C THR A 123 -14.29 1.51 -24.06
N LEU A 124 -13.65 1.91 -22.96
CA LEU A 124 -14.15 2.94 -22.05
C LEU A 124 -13.30 4.21 -22.14
N ILE A 125 -13.96 5.36 -22.17
CA ILE A 125 -13.31 6.67 -22.09
C ILE A 125 -13.30 7.13 -20.64
N TYR A 126 -12.10 7.26 -20.07
CA TYR A 126 -11.91 7.83 -18.74
C TYR A 126 -11.77 9.34 -18.85
N VAL A 127 -12.57 10.07 -18.07
CA VAL A 127 -12.40 11.50 -17.82
C VAL A 127 -12.48 11.73 -16.32
N ARG A 128 -11.46 12.36 -15.73
CA ARG A 128 -11.44 12.60 -14.30
C ARG A 128 -12.63 13.48 -13.89
N GLY A 129 -13.41 12.99 -12.93
CA GLY A 129 -14.51 13.75 -12.35
C GLY A 129 -15.77 13.83 -13.22
N SER A 130 -15.81 13.16 -14.38
CA SER A 130 -17.09 12.93 -15.06
C SER A 130 -17.99 12.08 -14.17
N ARG A 131 -19.25 12.48 -14.06
CA ARG A 131 -20.29 11.63 -13.49
C ARG A 131 -20.93 10.91 -14.68
N ASN A 132 -20.95 9.59 -14.61
CA ASN A 132 -21.75 8.77 -15.51
C ASN A 132 -23.21 8.83 -15.08
#